data_AF-A0A958JCT5-F1
#
_entry.id   AF-A0A958JCT5-F1
#
_cell.length_a   1.000
_cell.length_b   1.000
_cell.length_c   1.000
_cell.angle_alpha   90.00
_cell.angle_beta   90.00
_cell.angle_gamma   90.00
#
_symmetry.space_group_name_H-M   'P 1'
#
loop_
_entity.id
_entity.type
_entity.pdbx_description
1 polymer ?
#
loop_
_entity_poly.entity_id
_entity_poly.type
_entity_poly.pdbx_seq_one_letter_code
_entity_poly.pdbx_strand_id
1 'polypeptide(L)'
;MTKKLPVKGHFDEIFTIEVDGWCYGIQNYPGEIFPGLVHAVVRELSPGFRAAIEHNLVFDILDVSKRISRAAKYLVHEKEVCFSILAQLPNPSTLEEEGQFILAQIIDQVEQQY
;
A
#
# COMPACT_ATOMS: atom_id res chain seq x y z
N MET A 1 16.91 13.14 -13.32
CA MET A 1 15.84 13.83 -12.57
C MET A 1 14.52 13.20 -12.96
N THR A 2 14.00 12.29 -12.16
CA THR A 2 12.69 11.67 -12.38
C THR A 2 11.62 12.75 -12.16
N LYS A 3 10.83 13.03 -13.19
CA LYS A 3 9.76 14.05 -13.14
C LYS A 3 8.68 13.55 -12.18
N LYS A 4 8.50 14.19 -11.02
CA LYS A 4 7.37 13.90 -10.12
C LYS A 4 6.11 14.54 -10.68
N LEU A 5 5.08 13.73 -10.90
CA LEU A 5 3.74 14.23 -11.24
C LEU A 5 3.09 14.81 -9.97
N PRO A 6 2.30 15.89 -10.07
CA PRO A 6 1.56 16.41 -8.93
C PRO A 6 0.44 15.44 -8.52
N VAL A 7 0.28 15.24 -7.21
CA VAL A 7 -0.82 14.44 -6.64
C VAL A 7 -2.15 15.14 -6.91
N LYS A 8 -3.16 14.38 -7.36
CA LYS A 8 -4.49 14.89 -7.68
C LYS A 8 -5.36 14.91 -6.40
N GLY A 9 -6.04 16.02 -6.13
CA GLY A 9 -7.15 16.09 -5.17
C GLY A 9 -6.83 15.75 -3.71
N HIS A 10 -5.62 16.04 -3.22
CA HIS A 10 -5.16 15.72 -1.85
C HIS A 10 -5.25 14.22 -1.51
N PHE A 11 -5.10 13.35 -2.52
CA PHE A 11 -5.23 11.91 -2.33
C PHE A 11 -4.15 11.33 -1.40
N ASP A 12 -3.03 12.02 -1.22
CA ASP A 12 -2.01 11.71 -0.23
C ASP A 12 -2.56 11.72 1.21
N GLU A 13 -3.39 12.71 1.55
CA GLU A 13 -4.05 12.77 2.86
C GLU A 13 -5.12 11.69 2.99
N ILE A 14 -5.94 11.50 1.95
CA ILE A 14 -7.01 10.49 1.92
C ILE A 14 -6.43 9.09 2.13
N PHE A 15 -5.40 8.75 1.36
CA PHE A 15 -4.71 7.46 1.44
C PHE A 15 -4.07 7.26 2.82
N THR A 16 -3.47 8.31 3.39
CA THR A 16 -2.89 8.27 4.73
C THR A 16 -3.94 7.94 5.79
N ILE A 17 -5.09 8.62 5.74
CA ILE A 17 -6.23 8.40 6.65
C ILE A 17 -6.74 6.97 6.54
N GLU A 18 -6.86 6.43 5.32
CA GLU A 18 -7.31 5.06 5.09
C GLU A 18 -6.36 4.04 5.72
N VAL A 19 -5.05 4.15 5.46
CA VAL A 19 -4.04 3.24 6.03
C VAL A 19 -4.00 3.36 7.56
N ASP A 20 -4.09 4.58 8.11
CA ASP A 20 -4.14 4.80 9.55
C ASP A 20 -5.40 4.19 10.18
N GLY A 21 -6.56 4.31 9.53
CA GLY A 21 -7.81 3.70 9.98
C GLY A 21 -7.71 2.18 10.09
N TRP A 22 -7.14 1.53 9.07
CA TRP A 22 -6.91 0.08 9.10
C TRP A 22 -5.89 -0.33 10.17
N CYS A 23 -4.77 0.39 10.28
CA CYS A 23 -3.77 0.12 11.32
C CYS A 23 -4.36 0.27 12.73
N TYR A 24 -5.17 1.31 12.94
CA TYR A 24 -5.90 1.51 14.19
C TYR A 24 -6.86 0.35 14.48
N GLY A 25 -7.62 -0.11 13.48
CA GLY A 25 -8.51 -1.27 13.61
C GLY A 25 -7.75 -2.54 14.02
N ILE A 26 -6.66 -2.87 13.31
CA ILE A 26 -5.84 -4.04 13.62
C ILE A 26 -5.29 -3.96 15.06
N GLN A 27 -4.78 -2.79 15.46
CA GLN A 27 -4.14 -2.62 16.76
C GLN A 27 -5.13 -2.74 17.94
N ASN A 28 -6.37 -2.29 17.78
CA ASN A 28 -7.36 -2.17 18.85
C ASN A 28 -8.33 -3.36 18.98
N TYR A 29 -8.20 -4.39 18.13
CA TYR A 29 -8.92 -5.67 18.27
C TYR A 29 -7.95 -6.84 18.60
N PRO A 30 -7.17 -6.76 19.69
CA PRO A 30 -6.20 -7.79 20.04
C PRO A 30 -6.90 -9.10 20.43
N GLY A 31 -6.48 -10.22 19.82
CA GLY A 31 -7.05 -11.55 20.06
C GLY A 31 -7.91 -12.09 18.91
N GLU A 32 -8.37 -11.20 18.01
CA GLU A 32 -9.10 -11.57 16.79
C GLU A 32 -8.21 -11.46 15.53
N ILE A 33 -7.02 -10.86 15.66
CA ILE A 33 -6.05 -10.75 14.56
C ILE A 33 -5.24 -12.04 14.43
N PHE A 34 -5.26 -12.61 13.24
CA PHE A 34 -4.44 -13.73 12.80
C PHE A 34 -3.85 -13.43 11.41
N PRO A 35 -2.77 -14.11 10.96
CA PRO A 35 -2.10 -13.79 9.70
C PRO A 35 -3.03 -13.68 8.48
N GLY A 36 -3.98 -14.60 8.34
CA GLY A 36 -4.95 -14.57 7.23
C GLY A 36 -5.83 -13.32 7.21
N LEU A 37 -6.18 -12.76 8.37
CA LEU A 37 -6.95 -11.51 8.45
C LEU A 37 -6.09 -10.31 8.03
N VAL A 38 -4.80 -10.29 8.37
CA VAL A 38 -3.87 -9.23 7.92
C VAL A 38 -3.81 -9.20 6.39
N HIS A 39 -3.68 -10.36 5.73
CA HIS A 39 -3.72 -10.43 4.27
C HIS A 39 -5.08 -10.07 3.68
N ALA A 40 -6.18 -10.40 4.37
CA ALA A 40 -7.51 -9.99 3.94
C ALA A 40 -7.68 -8.46 3.99
N VAL A 41 -7.14 -7.78 5.00
CA VAL A 41 -7.10 -6.32 5.08
C VAL A 41 -6.28 -5.73 3.93
N VAL A 42 -5.10 -6.29 3.63
CA VAL A 42 -4.29 -5.85 2.49
C VAL A 42 -5.04 -6.00 1.17
N ARG A 43 -5.79 -7.09 1.00
CA ARG A 43 -6.66 -7.28 -0.17
C ARG A 43 -7.79 -6.25 -0.23
N GLU A 44 -8.40 -5.93 0.89
CA GLU A 44 -9.46 -4.90 0.98
C GLU A 44 -8.94 -3.51 0.59
N LEU A 45 -7.65 -3.23 0.83
CA LEU A 45 -6.98 -2.00 0.41
C LEU A 45 -6.66 -1.93 -1.10
N SER A 46 -6.89 -3.01 -1.87
CA SER A 46 -6.57 -3.04 -3.31
C SER A 46 -7.17 -1.86 -4.12
N PRO A 47 -8.47 -1.49 -3.93
CA PRO A 47 -9.03 -0.31 -4.59
C PRO A 47 -8.32 1.00 -4.20
N GLY A 48 -7.89 1.14 -2.93
CA GLY A 48 -7.13 2.29 -2.44
C GLY A 48 -5.75 2.41 -3.12
N PHE A 49 -5.04 1.28 -3.31
CA PHE A 49 -3.77 1.29 -4.05
C PHE A 49 -3.94 1.69 -5.51
N ARG A 50 -4.99 1.19 -6.18
CA ARG A 50 -5.32 1.61 -7.54
C ARG A 50 -5.63 3.10 -7.61
N ALA A 51 -6.48 3.59 -6.71
CA ALA A 51 -6.85 4.99 -6.67
C ALA A 51 -5.64 5.89 -6.40
N ALA A 52 -4.71 5.48 -5.53
CA ALA A 52 -3.44 6.19 -5.32
C ALA A 52 -2.67 6.36 -6.63
N ILE A 53 -2.52 5.28 -7.41
CA ILE A 53 -1.82 5.31 -8.70
C ILE A 53 -2.53 6.24 -9.69
N GLU A 54 -3.85 6.15 -9.84
CA GLU A 54 -4.64 6.98 -10.75
C GLU A 54 -4.61 8.48 -10.36
N HIS A 55 -4.39 8.77 -9.07
CA HIS A 55 -4.22 10.12 -8.52
C HIS A 55 -2.76 10.59 -8.46
N ASN A 56 -1.85 9.90 -9.16
CA ASN A 56 -0.43 10.24 -9.24
C ASN A 56 0.30 10.20 -7.88
N LEU A 57 -0.19 9.40 -6.93
CA LEU A 57 0.44 9.18 -5.64
C LEU A 57 1.40 7.99 -5.71
N VAL A 58 2.70 8.31 -5.61
CA VAL A 58 3.75 7.33 -5.35
C VAL A 58 3.82 7.13 -3.84
N PHE A 59 3.02 6.21 -3.30
CA PHE A 59 3.08 5.88 -1.87
C PHE A 59 4.31 5.03 -1.55
N ASP A 60 4.77 5.12 -0.31
CA ASP A 60 5.89 4.31 0.19
C ASP A 60 5.35 2.93 0.63
N ILE A 61 5.53 1.93 -0.22
CA ILE A 61 5.06 0.56 0.05
C ILE A 61 5.81 -0.09 1.22
N LEU A 62 7.05 0.31 1.48
CA LEU A 62 7.86 -0.18 2.59
C LEU A 62 7.35 0.41 3.91
N ASP A 63 6.97 1.69 3.94
CA ASP A 63 6.34 2.31 5.11
C ASP A 63 4.96 1.72 5.41
N VAL A 64 4.11 1.58 4.39
CA VAL A 64 2.76 0.99 4.55
C VAL A 64 2.86 -0.44 5.10
N SER A 65 3.77 -1.26 4.55
CA SER A 65 3.96 -2.64 5.03
C SER A 65 4.48 -2.70 6.47
N LYS A 66 5.40 -1.80 6.86
CA LYS A 66 5.88 -1.67 8.24
C LYS A 66 4.77 -1.27 9.20
N ARG A 67 3.93 -0.31 8.83
CA ARG A 67 2.80 0.16 9.65
C ARG A 67 1.79 -0.95 9.90
N ILE A 68 1.40 -1.67 8.85
CA ILE A 68 0.48 -2.81 8.97
C ILE A 68 1.09 -3.94 9.81
N SER A 69 2.35 -4.31 9.56
CA SER A 69 3.05 -5.35 10.34
C SER A 69 3.11 -4.97 11.82
N ARG A 70 3.50 -3.73 12.13
CA ARG A 70 3.55 -3.21 13.50
C ARG A 70 2.17 -3.18 14.16
N ALA A 71 1.14 -2.74 13.45
CA ALA A 71 -0.24 -2.74 13.95
C ALA A 71 -0.70 -4.16 14.32
N ALA A 72 -0.32 -5.15 13.51
CA ALA A 72 -0.53 -6.57 13.76
C ALA A 72 0.44 -7.19 14.78
N LYS A 73 1.20 -6.38 15.54
CA LYS A 73 2.22 -6.82 16.51
C LYS A 73 3.22 -7.82 15.91
N TYR A 74 3.57 -7.62 14.65
CA TYR A 74 4.50 -8.47 13.89
C TYR A 74 4.04 -9.93 13.73
N LEU A 75 2.74 -10.21 13.81
CA LEU A 75 2.17 -11.53 13.47
C LEU A 75 2.51 -11.94 12.02
N VAL A 76 2.63 -10.96 11.13
CA VAL A 76 3.11 -11.11 9.75
C VAL A 76 4.29 -10.18 9.58
N HIS A 77 5.41 -10.70 9.05
CA HIS A 77 6.62 -9.92 8.85
C HIS A 77 6.41 -8.83 7.77
N GLU A 78 6.98 -7.64 7.92
CA GLU A 78 6.82 -6.51 6.99
C GLU A 78 7.12 -6.89 5.53
N LYS A 79 8.15 -7.70 5.28
CA LYS A 79 8.47 -8.23 3.95
C LYS A 79 7.31 -9.01 3.32
N GLU A 80 6.64 -9.85 4.12
CA GLU A 80 5.50 -10.65 3.65
C GLU A 80 4.27 -9.76 3.39
N VAL A 81 4.04 -8.75 4.24
CA VAL A 81 3.02 -7.72 4.00
C VAL A 81 3.32 -6.94 2.72
N CYS A 82 4.57 -6.54 2.48
CA CYS A 82 5.00 -5.84 1.27
C CYS A 82 4.70 -6.66 0.01
N PHE A 83 5.04 -7.94 0.00
CA PHE A 83 4.70 -8.83 -1.13
C PHE A 83 3.19 -9.05 -1.27
N SER A 84 2.45 -9.08 -0.17
CA SER A 84 0.99 -9.10 -0.20
C SER A 84 0.42 -7.85 -0.86
N ILE A 85 0.95 -6.66 -0.56
CA ILE A 85 0.54 -5.38 -1.18
C ILE A 85 0.88 -5.38 -2.67
N LEU A 86 2.10 -5.80 -3.04
CA LEU A 86 2.51 -5.92 -4.45
C LEU A 86 1.54 -6.78 -5.26
N ALA A 87 1.09 -7.91 -4.69
CA ALA A 87 0.13 -8.79 -5.35
C ALA A 87 -1.27 -8.16 -5.53
N GLN A 88 -1.57 -7.05 -4.86
CA GLN A 88 -2.82 -6.30 -5.00
C GLN A 88 -2.71 -5.10 -5.94
N LEU A 89 -1.52 -4.78 -6.45
CA LEU A 89 -1.34 -3.68 -7.40
C LEU A 89 -2.03 -4.03 -8.74
N PRO A 90 -2.62 -3.03 -9.42
CA PRO A 90 -3.31 -3.26 -10.68
C PRO A 90 -2.34 -3.72 -11.77
N ASN A 91 -2.85 -4.50 -12.73
CA ASN A 91 -2.09 -4.85 -13.92
C ASN A 91 -1.75 -3.57 -14.70
N PRO A 92 -0.46 -3.34 -15.08
CA PRO A 92 -0.05 -2.13 -15.80
C PRO A 92 -0.88 -1.84 -17.06
N SER A 93 -1.33 -2.88 -17.77
CA SER A 93 -2.13 -2.71 -19.01
C SER A 93 -3.52 -2.11 -18.78
N THR A 94 -3.97 -2.06 -17.52
CA THR A 94 -5.26 -1.47 -17.12
C THR A 94 -5.14 -0.01 -16.68
N LEU A 95 -3.94 0.56 -16.72
CA LEU A 95 -3.63 1.94 -16.33
C LEU A 95 -3.26 2.78 -17.56
N GLU A 96 -3.52 4.08 -17.46
CA GLU A 96 -2.98 5.07 -18.41
C GLU A 96 -1.46 5.24 -18.22
N GLU A 97 -0.79 5.88 -19.17
CA GLU A 97 0.67 6.04 -19.19
C GLU A 97 1.21 6.68 -17.88
N GLU A 98 0.53 7.71 -17.36
CA GLU A 98 0.88 8.30 -16.07
C GLU A 98 0.82 7.28 -14.93
N GLY A 99 -0.26 6.48 -14.88
CA GLY A 99 -0.42 5.45 -13.86
C GLY A 99 0.62 4.33 -13.98
N GLN A 100 0.97 3.92 -15.20
CA GLN A 100 2.05 2.95 -15.42
C GLN A 100 3.39 3.45 -14.90
N PHE A 101 3.68 4.74 -15.10
CA PHE A 101 4.89 5.38 -14.58
C PHE A 101 4.91 5.45 -13.05
N ILE A 102 3.77 5.77 -12.42
CA ILE A 102 3.63 5.79 -10.96
C ILE A 102 3.78 4.38 -10.37
N LEU A 103 3.14 3.39 -10.99
CA LEU A 103 3.26 1.99 -10.60
C LEU A 103 4.71 1.50 -10.66
N ALA A 104 5.44 1.83 -11.73
CA ALA A 104 6.86 1.48 -11.85
C ALA A 104 7.69 2.06 -10.68
N GLN A 105 7.46 3.32 -10.31
CA GLN A 105 8.16 3.93 -9.17
C GLN A 105 7.85 3.28 -7.82
N ILE A 106 6.66 2.70 -7.65
CA ILE A 106 6.32 1.94 -6.43
C ILE A 106 7.03 0.59 -6.44
N ILE A 107 7.06 -0.10 -7.59
CA ILE A 107 7.74 -1.40 -7.74
C ILE A 107 9.26 -1.25 -7.53
N ASP A 108 9.87 -0.21 -8.10
CA ASP A 108 11.31 0.09 -7.95
C ASP A 108 11.74 0.17 -6.47
N GLN A 109 10.88 0.65 -5.57
CA GLN A 109 11.18 0.70 -4.14
C GLN A 109 11.39 -0.70 -3.55
N VAL A 110 10.59 -1.67 -4.00
CA VAL A 110 10.69 -3.05 -3.52
C VAL A 110 11.91 -3.74 -4.11
N GLU A 111 12.19 -3.55 -5.40
CA GLU A 111 13.37 -4.12 -6.08
C GLU A 111 14.68 -3.59 -5.50
N GLN A 112 14.71 -2.33 -5.04
CA GLN A 112 15.88 -1.76 -4.36
C GLN A 112 16.10 -2.33 -2.95
N GLN A 113 15.04 -2.84 -2.31
CA GLN A 113 15.07 -3.30 -0.93
C GLN A 113 15.25 -4.83 -0.80
N TYR A 114 14.78 -5.63 -1.75
CA TYR A 114 14.75 -7.11 -1.69
C TYR A 114 15.22 -7.77 -2.98
#